data_AF-A0A654M7I9-F1
#
_entry.id   AF-A0A654M7I9-F1
#
_cell.length_a   1.000
_cell.length_b   1.000
_cell.length_c   1.000
_cell.angle_alpha   90.00
_cell.angle_beta   90.00
_cell.angle_gamma   90.00
#
_symmetry.space_group_name_H-M   'P 1'
#
loop_
_entity.id
_entity.type
_entity.pdbx_description
1 polymer ?
#
loop_
_entity_poly.entity_id
_entity_poly.type
_entity_poly.pdbx_seq_one_letter_code
_entity_poly.pdbx_strand_id
1 'polypeptide(L)' 'MVQVEFSATDVKNLKVLLQFSKDACPLESLEGNMDNDYVDTLIEKLENATS' A
#
# COMPACT_ATOMS: atom_id res chain seq x y z
N MET A 1 2.44 -21.50 16.49
CA MET A 1 2.33 -20.25 15.72
C MET A 1 3.43 -20.25 14.67
N VAL A 2 3.10 -20.15 13.38
CA VAL A 2 4.10 -19.94 12.33
C VAL A 2 4.39 -18.45 12.28
N GLN A 3 5.64 -18.07 12.57
CA GLN A 3 6.07 -16.68 12.50
C GLN A 3 6.36 -16.36 11.02
N VAL A 4 5.54 -15.51 10.42
CA VAL A 4 5.74 -15.04 9.05
C VAL A 4 6.58 -13.77 9.12
N GLU A 5 7.78 -13.83 8.57
CA GLU A 5 8.65 -12.67 8.43
C GLU A 5 8.54 -12.13 7.02
N PHE A 6 8.26 -10.83 6.89
CA PHE A 6 8.27 -10.14 5.61
C PHE A 6 9.65 -9.53 5.39
N SER A 7 10.23 -9.77 4.22
CA SER A 7 11.49 -9.13 3.84
C SER A 7 11.26 -7.68 3.43
N ALA A 8 12.33 -6.86 3.46
CA ALA A 8 12.28 -5.50 2.93
C ALA A 8 11.87 -5.46 1.44
N THR A 9 12.21 -6.50 0.68
CA THR A 9 11.79 -6.67 -0.72
C THR A 9 10.28 -6.86 -0.83
N ASP A 10 9.66 -7.61 0.09
CA ASP A 10 8.20 -7.82 0.10
C ASP A 10 7.46 -6.52 0.38
N VAL A 11 7.96 -5.73 1.35
CA VAL A 11 7.41 -4.41 1.68
C VAL A 11 7.52 -3.45 0.49
N LYS A 12 8.67 -3.45 -0.19
CA LYS A 12 8.88 -2.65 -1.41
C LYS A 12 7.96 -3.08 -2.55
N ASN A 13 7.81 -4.39 -2.78
CA ASN A 13 6.93 -4.91 -3.82
C ASN A 13 5.46 -4.56 -3.54
N LEU A 14 5.03 -4.62 -2.27
CA LEU A 14 3.68 -4.21 -1.88
C LEU A 14 3.44 -2.72 -2.17
N LYS A 15 4.40 -1.85 -1.86
CA LYS A 15 4.33 -0.42 -2.21
C LYS A 15 4.11 -0.22 -3.71
N VAL A 16 4.89 -0.91 -4.54
CA VAL A 16 4.80 -0.83 -6.00
C VAL A 16 3.44 -1.30 -6.51
N LEU A 17 2.91 -2.40 -5.97
CA LEU A 17 1.60 -2.92 -6.35
C LEU A 17 0.48 -1.93 -6.01
N LEU A 18 0.51 -1.33 -4.81
CA LEU A 18 -0.49 -0.34 -4.40
C LEU A 18 -0.45 0.92 -5.29
N GLN A 19 0.75 1.41 -5.61
CA GLN A 19 0.90 2.55 -6.52
C GLN A 19 0.36 2.22 -7.91
N PHE A 20 0.73 1.06 -8.46
CA PHE A 20 0.23 0.62 -9.76
C PHE A 20 -1.30 0.49 -9.77
N SER A 21 -1.89 -0.10 -8.73
CA SER A 21 -3.35 -0.25 -8.62
C SER A 21 -4.06 1.10 -8.56
N LYS A 22 -3.53 2.06 -7.80
CA LYS A 22 -4.03 3.43 -7.73
C LYS A 22 -3.98 4.13 -9.10
N ASP A 23 -2.84 4.02 -9.79
CA ASP A 23 -2.63 4.67 -11.08
C ASP A 23 -3.52 4.05 -12.19
N ALA A 24 -3.73 2.74 -12.14
CA ALA A 24 -4.53 2.01 -13.13
C ALA A 24 -6.04 2.21 -12.96
N CYS A 25 -6.52 2.34 -11.73
CA CYS A 25 -7.93 2.55 -11.42
C CYS A 25 -8.04 3.51 -10.23
N PRO A 26 -8.06 4.82 -10.47
CA PRO A 26 -8.25 5.80 -9.41
C PRO A 26 -9.58 5.53 -8.71
N LEU A 27 -9.51 5.22 -7.42
CA LEU A 27 -10.69 4.98 -6.59
C LEU A 27 -11.23 6.35 -6.18
N GLU A 28 -12.17 6.89 -6.97
CA GLU A 28 -12.97 8.03 -6.54
C GLU A 28 -13.77 7.62 -5.31
N SER A 29 -13.64 8.42 -4.25
CA SER A 29 -14.09 8.11 -2.89
C SER A 29 -15.54 7.63 -2.89
N LEU A 30 -15.72 6.33 -2.63
CA LEU A 30 -17.01 5.76 -2.26
C LEU A 30 -17.10 5.91 -0.75
N GLU A 31 -18.09 6.68 -0.25
CA GLU A 31 -18.31 6.89 1.19
C GLU A 31 -18.13 5.59 1.99
N GLY A 32 -17.10 5.55 2.83
CA GLY A 32 -16.80 4.43 3.72
C GLY A 32 -15.88 3.33 3.17
N ASN A 33 -15.35 3.46 1.95
CA ASN A 33 -14.44 2.48 1.35
C ASN A 33 -13.00 3.00 1.19
N MET A 34 -12.10 2.07 0.87
CA MET A 34 -10.71 2.33 0.54
C MET A 34 -10.64 3.29 -0.68
N ASP A 35 -10.34 4.55 -0.46
CA ASP A 35 -10.19 5.58 -1.49
C ASP A 35 -8.70 5.88 -1.75
N ASN A 36 -8.43 6.75 -2.72
CA ASN A 36 -7.06 7.11 -3.08
C ASN A 36 -6.26 7.73 -1.93
N ASP A 37 -6.89 8.50 -1.05
CA ASP A 37 -6.24 9.12 0.11
C ASP A 37 -5.81 8.06 1.14
N TYR A 38 -6.66 7.05 1.34
CA TYR A 38 -6.30 5.90 2.16
C TYR A 38 -5.14 5.09 1.56
N VAL A 39 -5.16 4.86 0.23
CA VAL A 39 -4.06 4.16 -0.46
C VAL A 39 -2.75 4.95 -0.37
N ASP A 40 -2.79 6.28 -0.50
CA ASP A 40 -1.61 7.14 -0.31
C ASP A 40 -1.04 7.03 1.09
N THR A 41 -1.91 7.04 2.10
CA THR A 41 -1.50 6.86 3.50
C THR A 41 -0.80 5.51 3.71
N LEU A 42 -1.25 4.44 3.04
CA LEU A 42 -0.59 3.13 3.11
C LEU A 42 0.78 3.14 2.43
N ILE A 43 0.88 3.75 1.25
CA ILE A 43 2.14 3.88 0.50
C ILE A 43 3.18 4.65 1.31
N GLU A 44 2.80 5.75 1.95
CA GLU A 44 3.67 6.56 2.81
C GLU A 44 4.15 5.77 4.04
N LYS A 45 3.25 5.02 4.69
CA LYS A 45 3.62 4.15 5.81
C LYS A 45 4.62 3.07 5.40
N LEU A 46 4.45 2.48 4.22
CA LEU A 46 5.37 1.47 3.69
C LEU A 46 6.75 2.06 3.39
N GLU A 47 6.82 3.29 2.88
CA GLU A 47 8.07 4.00 2.64
C GLU A 47 8.84 4.28 3.94
N ASN A 48 8.13 4.76 4.97
CA ASN A 48 8.70 5.03 6.28
C ASN A 48 9.11 3.76 7.05
N ALA A 49 8.45 2.62 6.80
CA ALA A 49 8.81 1.33 7.40
C ALA A 49 10.12 0.73 6.83
N THR A 50 10.60 1.25 5.70
CA THR A 50 11.83 0.79 5.02
C THR A 50 13.02 1.73 5.14
N SER A 51 12.84 2.88 5.81
CA SER A 51 13.87 3.90 6.10
C SER A 51 14.52 3.67 7.45
#